data_AF-A0A540WZP9-F1
#
_entry.id   AF-A0A540WZP9-F1
#
_cell.length_a   1.000
_cell.length_b   1.000
_cell.length_c   1.000
_cell.angle_alpha   90.00
_cell.angle_beta   90.00
_cell.angle_gamma   90.00
#
_symmetry.space_group_name_H-M   'P 1'
#
loop_
_entity.id
_entity.type
_entity.pdbx_description
1 polymer ?
#
loop_
_entity_poly.entity_id
_entity_poly.type
_entity_poly.pdbx_seq_one_letter_code
_entity_poly.pdbx_strand_id
1 'polypeptide(L)'
;MTEPTSADLLLLRRRVVLYRVLSLVLTVSLLGVLFAVKRAMTVPEDPEVEVFDVPAVFESLAKKNPDAADISDTFFFSDSATVHLHVMGRGQACPLHIHRRTHEATVIVAGQAEVHQIWG
;
A
#
# COMPACT_ATOMS: atom_id res chain seq x y z
N MET A 1 52.91 -44.15 -26.21
CA MET A 1 51.84 -43.49 -25.44
C MET A 1 52.49 -42.88 -24.21
N THR A 2 52.60 -41.56 -24.15
CA THR A 2 53.19 -40.85 -23.01
C THR A 2 52.18 -40.88 -21.86
N GLU A 3 52.55 -41.49 -20.73
CA GLU A 3 51.69 -41.49 -19.56
C GLU A 3 51.52 -40.06 -19.03
N PRO A 4 50.29 -39.65 -18.66
CA PRO A 4 50.07 -38.32 -18.10
C PRO A 4 50.84 -38.19 -16.80
N THR A 5 51.63 -37.12 -16.67
CA THR A 5 52.43 -36.88 -15.47
C THR A 5 51.53 -36.51 -14.29
N SER A 6 52.00 -36.72 -13.06
CA SER A 6 51.24 -36.37 -11.84
C SER A 6 50.80 -34.90 -11.79
N ALA A 7 51.56 -34.01 -12.44
CA ALA A 7 51.23 -32.59 -12.60
C ALA A 7 50.00 -32.36 -13.48
N ASP A 8 49.84 -33.13 -14.57
CA ASP A 8 48.71 -33.02 -15.50
C ASP A 8 47.40 -33.43 -14.81
N LEU A 9 47.44 -34.50 -14.00
CA LEU A 9 46.30 -34.97 -13.22
C LEU A 9 45.85 -33.97 -12.15
N LEU A 10 46.80 -33.25 -11.52
CA LEU A 10 46.49 -32.21 -10.54
C LEU A 10 45.84 -30.97 -11.19
N LEU A 11 46.32 -30.57 -12.37
CA LEU A 11 45.74 -29.46 -13.14
C LEU A 11 44.31 -29.79 -13.60
N LEU A 12 44.08 -31.01 -14.08
CA LEU A 12 42.73 -31.50 -14.44
C LEU A 12 41.77 -31.46 -13.24
N ARG A 13 42.20 -31.96 -12.08
CA ARG A 13 41.37 -31.91 -10.85
C ARG A 13 41.02 -30.48 -10.45
N ARG A 14 41.98 -29.54 -10.51
CA ARG A 14 41.74 -28.13 -10.22
C ARG A 14 40.72 -27.51 -11.18
N ARG A 15 40.82 -27.80 -12.48
CA ARG A 15 39.85 -27.32 -13.48
C ARG A 15 38.44 -27.89 -13.23
N VAL A 16 38.34 -29.17 -12.90
CA VAL A 16 37.04 -29.80 -12.57
C VAL A 16 36.41 -29.15 -11.34
N VAL A 17 37.19 -28.89 -10.29
CA VAL A 17 36.70 -28.19 -9.09
C VAL A 17 36.25 -26.77 -9.45
N LEU A 18 37.05 -26.04 -10.23
CA LEU A 18 36.69 -24.69 -10.68
C LEU A 18 35.37 -24.68 -11.46
N TYR A 19 35.20 -25.60 -12.43
CA TYR A 19 33.95 -25.68 -13.19
C TYR A 19 32.76 -26.04 -12.30
N ARG A 20 32.91 -26.95 -11.34
CA ARG A 20 31.84 -27.27 -10.38
C ARG A 20 31.43 -26.06 -9.54
N VAL A 21 32.40 -25.29 -9.06
CA VAL A 21 32.14 -24.06 -8.30
C VAL A 21 31.45 -23.02 -9.18
N LEU A 22 31.93 -22.80 -10.40
CA LEU A 22 31.30 -21.87 -11.34
C LEU A 22 29.86 -22.29 -11.69
N SER A 23 29.62 -23.57 -11.94
CA SER A 23 28.27 -24.10 -12.18
C SER A 23 27.35 -23.91 -10.99
N LEU A 24 27.85 -24.11 -9.76
CA LEU A 24 27.07 -23.88 -8.54
C LEU A 24 26.71 -22.40 -8.39
N VAL A 25 27.69 -21.50 -8.54
CA VAL A 25 27.48 -20.05 -8.45
C VAL A 25 26.49 -19.57 -9.51
N LEU A 26 26.61 -20.06 -10.75
CA LEU A 26 25.68 -19.74 -11.83
C LEU A 26 24.27 -20.20 -11.50
N THR A 27 24.12 -21.41 -10.96
CA THR A 27 22.81 -21.98 -10.60
C THR A 27 22.15 -21.17 -9.49
N VAL A 28 22.89 -20.83 -8.43
CA VAL A 28 22.38 -20.00 -7.32
C VAL A 28 21.99 -18.61 -7.82
N SER A 29 22.81 -18.01 -8.66
CA SER A 29 22.53 -16.70 -9.27
C SER A 29 21.26 -16.74 -10.12
N LEU A 30 21.11 -17.78 -10.95
CA LEU A 30 19.94 -17.95 -11.80
C LEU A 30 18.66 -18.14 -10.97
N LEU A 31 18.70 -18.96 -9.92
CA LEU A 31 17.58 -19.14 -9.00
C LEU A 31 17.20 -17.84 -8.29
N GLY A 32 18.20 -17.05 -7.86
CA GLY A 32 17.98 -15.75 -7.26
C GLY A 32 17.28 -14.77 -8.21
N VAL A 33 17.73 -14.69 -9.46
CA VAL A 33 17.10 -13.87 -10.51
C VAL A 33 15.67 -14.34 -10.78
N LEU A 34 15.45 -15.64 -10.94
CA LEU A 34 14.10 -16.19 -11.17
C LEU A 34 13.15 -15.89 -10.02
N PHE A 35 13.63 -15.97 -8.78
CA PHE A 35 12.83 -15.62 -7.60
C PHE A 35 12.50 -14.13 -7.55
N ALA A 36 13.48 -13.26 -7.84
CA ALA A 36 13.27 -11.81 -7.90
C ALA A 36 12.26 -11.43 -9.00
N VAL A 37 12.39 -12.03 -10.19
CA VAL A 37 11.44 -11.83 -11.30
C VAL A 37 10.05 -12.31 -10.90
N LYS A 38 9.92 -13.49 -10.30
CA LYS A 38 8.62 -14.00 -9.81
C LYS A 38 7.98 -13.04 -8.82
N ARG A 39 8.76 -12.51 -7.86
CA ARG A 39 8.31 -11.51 -6.88
C ARG A 39 7.93 -10.16 -7.51
N ALA A 40 8.60 -9.76 -8.58
CA ALA A 40 8.25 -8.54 -9.31
C ALA A 40 7.00 -8.72 -10.18
N MET A 41 6.76 -9.95 -10.66
CA MET A 41 5.61 -10.31 -11.49
C MET A 41 4.36 -10.72 -10.71
N THR A 42 4.45 -10.92 -9.39
CA THR A 42 3.25 -11.06 -8.57
C THR A 42 2.50 -9.74 -8.59
N VAL A 43 1.49 -9.68 -9.46
CA VAL A 43 0.49 -8.62 -9.47
C VAL A 43 -0.18 -8.66 -8.09
N PRO A 44 -0.20 -7.55 -7.33
CA PRO A 44 -1.03 -7.47 -6.14
C PRO A 44 -2.43 -7.91 -6.52
N GLU A 45 -3.06 -8.77 -5.71
CA GLU A 45 -4.48 -9.07 -5.92
C GLU A 45 -5.24 -7.75 -6.06
N ASP A 46 -6.19 -7.69 -7.02
CA ASP A 46 -7.02 -6.51 -7.17
C ASP A 46 -7.59 -6.18 -5.79
N PRO A 47 -7.38 -4.95 -5.29
CA PRO A 47 -7.85 -4.60 -3.96
C PRO A 47 -9.35 -4.85 -3.91
N GLU A 48 -9.84 -5.38 -2.81
CA GLU A 48 -11.28 -5.50 -2.59
C GLU A 48 -11.86 -4.08 -2.55
N VAL A 49 -12.46 -3.66 -3.68
CA VAL A 49 -13.05 -2.33 -3.82
C VAL A 49 -14.51 -2.39 -3.44
N GLU A 50 -14.85 -1.78 -2.32
CA GLU A 50 -16.23 -1.47 -1.96
C GLU A 50 -16.60 -0.06 -2.48
N VAL A 51 -17.76 0.06 -3.12
CA VAL A 51 -18.25 1.32 -3.70
C VAL A 51 -19.48 1.78 -2.93
N PHE A 52 -19.41 2.99 -2.38
CA PHE A 52 -20.50 3.59 -1.62
C PHE A 52 -21.14 4.76 -2.37
N ASP A 53 -22.47 4.81 -2.35
CA ASP A 53 -23.23 6.01 -2.73
C ASP A 53 -23.25 6.98 -1.55
N VAL A 54 -22.21 7.82 -1.46
CA VAL A 54 -22.04 8.77 -0.35
C VAL A 54 -23.22 9.75 -0.21
N PRO A 55 -23.77 10.33 -1.30
CA PRO A 55 -25.00 11.12 -1.22
C PRO A 55 -26.19 10.37 -0.60
N ALA A 56 -26.43 9.12 -0.97
CA ALA A 56 -27.52 8.34 -0.39
C ALA A 56 -27.31 8.06 1.12
N VAL A 57 -26.06 7.80 1.53
CA VAL A 57 -25.69 7.65 2.95
C VAL A 57 -25.93 8.95 3.71
N PHE A 58 -25.52 10.09 3.15
CA PHE A 58 -25.79 11.42 3.70
C PHE A 58 -27.29 11.64 3.93
N GLU A 59 -28.14 11.42 2.92
CA GLU A 59 -29.59 11.63 3.04
C GLU A 59 -30.22 10.73 4.11
N SER A 60 -29.77 9.47 4.19
CA SER A 60 -30.21 8.50 5.20
C SER A 60 -29.86 8.96 6.61
N LEU A 61 -28.62 9.42 6.83
CA LEU A 61 -28.17 9.92 8.13
C LEU A 61 -28.89 11.20 8.54
N ALA A 62 -29.03 12.16 7.62
CA ALA A 62 -29.73 13.42 7.85
C ALA A 62 -31.21 13.18 8.20
N LYS A 63 -31.87 12.25 7.49
CA LYS A 63 -33.28 11.92 7.76
C LYS A 63 -33.48 11.22 9.10
N LYS A 64 -32.55 10.37 9.51
CA LYS A 64 -32.62 9.66 10.80
C LYS A 64 -32.38 10.59 12.00
N ASN A 65 -31.64 11.67 11.79
CA ASN A 65 -31.19 12.56 12.85
C ASN A 65 -31.37 14.03 12.44
N PRO A 66 -32.62 14.49 12.21
CA PRO A 66 -32.89 15.81 11.62
C PRO A 66 -32.44 16.99 12.50
N ASP A 67 -32.36 16.77 13.81
CA ASP A 67 -32.03 17.79 14.81
C ASP A 67 -30.57 17.71 15.29
N ALA A 68 -29.77 16.79 14.75
CA ALA A 68 -28.37 16.65 15.15
C ALA A 68 -27.52 17.77 14.54
N ALA A 69 -26.63 18.32 15.36
CA ALA A 69 -25.70 19.36 14.93
C ALA A 69 -24.57 18.78 14.05
N ASP A 70 -24.08 17.59 14.40
CA ASP A 70 -23.04 16.86 13.68
C ASP A 70 -23.28 15.35 13.87
N ILE A 71 -23.13 14.60 12.79
CA ILE A 71 -23.20 13.14 12.78
C ILE A 71 -22.05 12.65 11.92
N SER A 72 -21.31 11.67 12.41
CA SER A 72 -20.26 11.02 11.65
C SER A 72 -20.58 9.55 11.36
N ASP A 73 -20.21 9.06 10.18
CA ASP A 73 -20.21 7.63 9.87
C ASP A 73 -18.87 7.22 9.24
N THR A 74 -18.33 6.07 9.61
CA THR A 74 -16.97 5.66 9.21
C THR A 74 -17.04 4.59 8.13
N PHE A 75 -16.51 4.89 6.95
CA PHE A 75 -16.42 3.94 5.83
C PHE A 75 -15.21 3.03 5.92
N PHE A 76 -14.09 3.55 6.45
CA PHE A 76 -12.85 2.80 6.52
C PHE A 76 -12.03 3.19 7.74
N PHE A 77 -11.42 2.19 8.37
CA PHE A 77 -10.53 2.37 9.50
C PHE A 77 -9.36 1.38 9.44
N SER A 78 -8.14 1.89 9.55
CA SER A 78 -6.93 1.11 9.74
C SER A 78 -5.92 1.87 10.61
N ASP A 79 -4.80 1.23 10.93
CA ASP A 79 -3.69 1.85 11.66
C ASP A 79 -3.05 3.03 10.90
N SER A 80 -3.24 3.11 9.58
CA SER A 80 -2.60 4.11 8.72
C SER A 80 -3.55 5.19 8.20
N ALA A 81 -4.86 4.92 8.14
CA ALA A 81 -5.82 5.84 7.55
C ALA A 81 -7.24 5.60 8.08
N THR A 82 -8.03 6.67 8.08
CA THR A 82 -9.47 6.62 8.37
C THR A 82 -10.22 7.43 7.32
N VAL A 83 -11.37 6.93 6.88
CA VAL A 83 -12.28 7.65 5.98
C VAL A 83 -13.65 7.64 6.64
N HIS A 84 -14.21 8.82 6.86
CA HIS A 84 -15.50 9.00 7.48
C HIS A 84 -16.24 10.18 6.85
N LEU A 85 -17.57 10.12 6.87
CA LEU A 85 -18.49 11.16 6.45
C LEU A 85 -18.91 11.98 7.67
N HIS A 86 -18.93 13.30 7.53
CA HIS A 86 -19.61 14.20 8.47
C HIS A 86 -20.87 14.77 7.82
N VAL A 87 -21.97 14.76 8.57
CA VAL A 87 -23.24 15.38 8.21
C VAL A 87 -23.50 16.52 9.18
N MET A 88 -23.30 17.74 8.68
CA MET A 88 -23.44 18.95 9.47
C MET A 88 -24.85 19.52 9.35
N GLY A 89 -25.44 19.85 10.50
CA GLY A 89 -26.69 20.59 10.57
C GLY A 89 -26.54 22.01 10.00
N ARG A 90 -27.66 22.63 9.62
CA ARG A 90 -27.65 23.98 9.06
C ARG A 90 -27.06 24.99 10.06
N GLY A 91 -26.08 25.78 9.62
CA GLY A 91 -25.45 26.83 10.42
C GLY A 91 -24.48 26.30 11.48
N GLN A 92 -24.17 25.00 11.46
CA GLN A 92 -23.15 24.42 12.32
C GLN A 92 -21.76 24.66 11.73
N ALA A 93 -20.79 24.82 12.62
CA ALA A 93 -19.39 24.95 12.26
C ALA A 93 -18.63 23.78 12.90
N CYS A 94 -17.76 23.16 12.12
CA CYS A 94 -16.83 22.16 12.62
C CYS A 94 -15.42 22.71 12.54
N PRO A 95 -14.68 22.73 13.67
CA PRO A 95 -13.27 23.08 13.64
C PRO A 95 -12.51 22.03 12.84
N LEU A 96 -11.86 22.44 11.75
CA LEU A 96 -10.94 21.55 11.05
C LEU A 96 -9.71 21.32 11.96
N HIS A 97 -9.46 20.08 12.35
CA HIS A 97 -8.33 19.77 13.22
C HIS A 97 -7.03 19.73 12.41
N ILE A 98 -6.11 20.67 12.67
CA ILE A 98 -4.78 20.62 12.06
C ILE A 98 -3.95 19.56 12.79
N HIS A 99 -3.79 18.40 12.17
CA HIS A 99 -2.95 17.35 12.70
C HIS A 99 -1.45 17.67 12.50
N ARG A 100 -0.64 17.47 13.55
CA ARG A 100 0.82 17.73 13.49
C ARG A 100 1.61 16.68 12.71
N ARG A 101 1.09 15.45 12.62
CA ARG A 101 1.81 14.28 12.08
C ARG A 101 1.03 13.52 11.02
N THR A 102 -0.23 13.87 10.80
CA THR A 102 -1.09 13.26 9.80
C THR A 102 -1.60 14.35 8.87
N HIS A 103 -2.03 13.93 7.69
CA HIS A 103 -2.68 14.80 6.73
C HIS A 103 -4.17 14.49 6.73
N GLU A 104 -4.99 15.52 6.66
CA GLU A 104 -6.43 15.39 6.49
C GLU A 104 -6.81 16.04 5.16
N ALA A 105 -7.73 15.39 4.43
CA ALA A 105 -8.30 15.92 3.20
C ALA A 105 -9.83 15.82 3.32
N THR A 106 -10.50 16.96 3.15
CA THR A 106 -11.96 17.05 3.22
C THR A 106 -12.52 17.26 1.82
N VAL A 107 -13.50 16.45 1.45
CA VAL A 107 -14.22 16.57 0.18
C VAL A 107 -15.68 16.89 0.48
N ILE A 108 -16.19 17.98 -0.11
CA ILE A 108 -17.61 18.33 0.01
C ILE A 108 -18.39 17.49 -1.00
N VAL A 109 -19.13 16.51 -0.49
CA VAL A 109 -19.92 15.57 -1.31
C VAL A 109 -21.34 16.06 -1.59
N ALA A 110 -21.89 16.93 -0.74
CA ALA A 110 -23.20 17.55 -0.89
C ALA A 110 -23.26 18.89 -0.14
N GLY A 111 -24.11 19.80 -0.62
CA GLY A 111 -24.28 21.14 -0.04
C GLY A 111 -23.13 22.10 -0.36
N GLN A 112 -22.97 23.12 0.49
CA GLN A 112 -21.90 24.11 0.39
C GLN A 112 -21.28 24.30 1.77
N ALA A 113 -19.95 24.25 1.82
CA ALA A 113 -19.18 24.56 3.02
C ALA A 113 -18.44 25.89 2.84
N GLU A 114 -18.46 26.71 3.88
CA GLU A 114 -17.60 27.88 3.99
C GLU A 114 -16.45 27.55 4.92
N VAL A 115 -15.23 27.59 4.40
CA VAL A 115 -14.02 27.25 5.16
C VAL A 115 -13.30 28.54 5.52
N HIS A 116 -13.19 28.81 6.82
CA HIS A 116 -12.49 29.97 7.36
C HIS A 116 -11.28 29.50 8.17
N GLN A 117 -10.11 30.06 7.86
CA GLN A 117 -8.95 29.93 8.72
C GLN A 117 -8.96 31.07 9.74
N ILE A 118 -9.20 30.73 11.01
CA ILE A 118 -9.22 31.71 12.10
C ILE A 118 -7.87 31.64 12.82
N TRP A 119 -7.20 32.79 12.93
CA TRP A 119 -5.99 32.96 13.73
C TRP A 119 -6.36 33.68 15.03
N GLY A 120 -5.93 33.13 16.17
CA GLY A 120 -6.13 33.68 17.51
C GLY A 120 -4.83 33.69 18.29
#